data_AF-A0A1R0Y5D6-F1
#
_entry.id   AF-A0A1R0Y5D6-F1
#
_cell.length_a   1.000
_cell.length_b   1.000
_cell.length_c   1.000
_cell.angle_alpha   90.00
_cell.angle_beta   90.00
_cell.angle_gamma   90.00
#
_symmetry.space_group_name_H-M   'P 1'
#
loop_
_entity.id
_entity.type
_entity.pdbx_description
1 polymer ?
#
loop_
_entity_poly.entity_id
_entity_poly.type
_entity_poly.pdbx_seq_one_letter_code
_entity_poly.pdbx_strand_id
1 'polypeptide(L)'
;MKNEIFLSEQDEDTVIKFLYEAGLYMTIGMDLNGLAELKQAMKKLEPTGAHIILRKYLSTESEYTRHQAIYKELQMSPGTYKKHRLRALTLLAAEMGMTAVEKESES
;
A
#
# COMPACT_ATOMS: atom_id res chain seq x y z
N MET A 1 -24.34 -0.42 8.25
CA MET A 1 -22.93 -0.77 7.94
C MET A 1 -22.47 0.18 6.85
N LYS A 2 -21.38 0.93 7.06
CA LYS A 2 -20.75 1.67 5.95
C LYS A 2 -20.04 0.64 5.07
N ASN A 3 -20.33 0.61 3.77
CA ASN A 3 -19.57 -0.20 2.83
C ASN A 3 -18.15 0.37 2.78
N GLU A 4 -17.17 -0.38 3.29
CA GLU A 4 -15.76 -0.05 3.09
C GLU A 4 -15.45 -0.30 1.60
N ILE A 5 -15.11 0.77 0.87
CA ILE A 5 -14.68 0.69 -0.52
C ILE A 5 -13.22 0.22 -0.50
N PHE A 6 -12.94 -0.92 -1.12
CA PHE A 6 -11.59 -1.44 -1.32
C PHE A 6 -11.22 -1.34 -2.80
N LEU A 7 -9.92 -1.43 -3.10
CA LEU A 7 -9.42 -1.43 -4.47
C LEU A 7 -9.98 -2.61 -5.28
N SER A 8 -10.11 -2.40 -6.57
CA SER A 8 -10.20 -3.51 -7.52
C SER A 8 -8.89 -4.31 -7.51
N GLU A 9 -8.91 -5.57 -7.94
CA GLU A 9 -7.68 -6.38 -8.05
C GLU A 9 -6.64 -5.71 -8.96
N GLN A 10 -7.08 -5.04 -10.03
CA GLN A 10 -6.20 -4.35 -10.96
C GLN A 10 -5.54 -3.11 -10.35
N ASP A 11 -6.29 -2.30 -9.61
CA ASP A 11 -5.72 -1.13 -8.92
C ASP A 11 -4.78 -1.58 -7.79
N GLU A 12 -5.14 -2.65 -7.09
CA GLU A 12 -4.28 -3.25 -6.06
C GLU A 12 -2.92 -3.67 -6.64
N ASP A 13 -2.92 -4.41 -7.75
CA ASP A 13 -1.69 -4.84 -8.44
C ASP A 13 -0.85 -3.64 -8.91
N THR A 14 -1.50 -2.58 -9.38
CA THR A 14 -0.82 -1.36 -9.85
C THR A 14 -0.11 -0.65 -8.69
N VAL A 15 -0.80 -0.49 -7.57
CA VAL A 15 -0.24 0.11 -6.35
C VAL A 15 0.90 -0.76 -5.81
N ILE A 16 0.74 -2.09 -5.77
CA ILE A 16 1.78 -3.00 -5.30
C ILE A 16 3.04 -2.92 -6.16
N LYS A 17 2.91 -2.89 -7.49
CA LYS A 17 4.06 -2.74 -8.41
C LYS A 17 4.81 -1.44 -8.16
N PHE A 18 4.08 -0.32 -8.06
CA PHE A 18 4.68 0.97 -7.72
C PHE A 18 5.40 0.93 -6.37
N LEU A 19 4.82 0.31 -5.34
CA LEU A 19 5.46 0.22 -4.02
C LEU A 19 6.75 -0.59 -4.06
N TYR A 20 6.80 -1.71 -4.78
CA TYR A 20 8.05 -2.46 -4.94
C TYR A 20 9.13 -1.63 -5.65
N GLU A 21 8.76 -0.92 -6.72
CA GLU A 21 9.68 -0.02 -7.42
C GLU A 21 10.18 1.08 -6.47
N ALA A 22 9.27 1.77 -5.77
CA ALA A 22 9.63 2.79 -4.80
C ALA A 22 10.57 2.27 -3.70
N GLY A 23 10.36 1.04 -3.19
CA GLY A 23 11.25 0.40 -2.22
C GLY A 23 12.68 0.22 -2.74
N LEU A 24 12.83 -0.19 -4.02
CA LEU A 24 14.13 -0.29 -4.67
C LEU A 24 14.81 1.07 -4.78
N TYR A 25 14.12 2.09 -5.29
CA TYR A 25 14.65 3.45 -5.44
C TYR A 25 15.03 4.08 -4.09
N MET A 26 14.21 3.87 -3.04
CA MET A 26 14.52 4.28 -1.67
C MET A 26 15.80 3.62 -1.15
N THR A 27 16.03 2.35 -1.48
CA THR A 27 17.21 1.59 -1.03
C THR A 27 18.49 2.07 -1.72
N ILE A 28 18.43 2.32 -3.02
CA ILE A 28 19.59 2.77 -3.81
C ILE A 28 19.83 4.29 -3.75
N GLY A 29 18.98 5.03 -3.02
CA GLY A 29 19.10 6.48 -2.85
C GLY A 29 18.82 7.27 -4.13
N MET A 30 18.02 6.73 -5.04
CA MET A 30 17.61 7.40 -6.28
C MET A 30 16.21 7.99 -6.16
N ASP A 31 16.00 9.12 -6.83
CA ASP A 31 14.68 9.73 -6.94
C ASP A 31 13.79 8.93 -7.91
N LEU A 32 12.53 8.76 -7.52
CA LEU A 32 11.45 8.22 -8.34
C LEU A 32 10.30 9.23 -8.33
N ASN A 33 9.69 9.47 -9.49
CA ASN A 33 8.47 10.28 -9.56
C ASN A 33 7.39 9.66 -8.66
N GLY A 34 6.82 10.45 -7.74
CA GLY A 34 5.84 9.96 -6.77
C GLY A 34 6.42 9.51 -5.42
N LEU A 35 7.74 9.49 -5.23
CA LEU A 35 8.36 9.02 -3.99
C LEU A 35 8.19 10.00 -2.82
N ALA A 36 8.15 11.31 -3.10
CA ALA A 36 7.83 12.32 -2.09
C ALA A 36 6.37 12.22 -1.66
N GLU A 37 5.46 12.06 -2.63
CA GLU A 37 4.03 11.86 -2.45
C GLU A 37 3.76 10.59 -1.65
N LEU A 38 4.42 9.47 -1.98
CA LEU A 38 4.36 8.22 -1.21
C LEU A 38 4.80 8.46 0.24
N LYS A 39 5.91 9.15 0.47
CA LYS A 39 6.38 9.46 1.84
C LYS A 39 5.37 10.28 2.62
N GLN A 40 4.63 11.19 1.98
CA GLN A 40 3.56 11.95 2.65
C GLN A 40 2.31 11.10 2.87
N ALA A 41 1.90 10.29 1.89
CA ALA A 41 0.76 9.40 1.99
C ALA A 41 0.95 8.35 3.11
N MET A 42 2.16 7.79 3.23
CA MET A 42 2.53 6.85 4.29
C MET A 42 2.34 7.43 5.71
N LYS A 43 2.49 8.75 5.90
CA LYS A 43 2.26 9.40 7.20
C LYS A 43 0.79 9.48 7.59
N LYS A 44 -0.13 9.33 6.64
CA LYS A 44 -1.58 9.36 6.86
C LYS A 44 -2.15 7.99 7.22
N LEU A 45 -1.36 6.92 7.02
CA LEU A 45 -1.75 5.57 7.38
C LEU A 45 -1.80 5.40 8.89
N GLU A 46 -2.72 4.55 9.35
CA GLU A 46 -2.69 4.06 10.71
C GLU A 46 -1.43 3.21 10.95
N PRO A 47 -0.91 3.13 12.19
CA PRO A 47 0.39 2.50 12.47
C PRO A 47 0.52 1.06 11.95
N THR A 48 -0.54 0.26 12.10
CA THR A 48 -0.58 -1.13 11.63
C THR A 48 -0.51 -1.21 10.11
N GLY A 49 -1.27 -0.38 9.40
CA GLY A 49 -1.26 -0.30 7.94
C GLY A 49 0.12 0.13 7.42
N ALA A 50 0.70 1.18 7.99
CA ALA A 50 2.04 1.66 7.65
C ALA A 50 3.10 0.57 7.83
N HIS A 51 3.06 -0.15 8.96
CA HIS A 51 4.00 -1.23 9.24
C HIS A 51 3.87 -2.38 8.21
N ILE A 52 2.64 -2.77 7.86
CA ILE A 52 2.39 -3.79 6.84
C ILE A 52 2.95 -3.35 5.48
N ILE A 53 2.68 -2.11 5.06
CA ILE A 53 3.17 -1.61 3.77
C ILE A 53 4.69 -1.59 3.73
N LEU A 54 5.32 -1.07 4.79
CA LEU A 54 6.76 -1.00 4.91
C LEU A 54 7.41 -2.38 4.81
N ARG A 55 6.97 -3.34 5.64
CA ARG A 55 7.57 -4.67 5.72
C ARG A 55 7.32 -5.49 4.45
N LYS A 56 6.11 -5.40 3.87
CA LYS A 56 5.73 -6.28 2.77
C LYS A 56 6.18 -5.79 1.40
N TYR A 57 6.30 -4.48 1.20
CA TYR A 57 6.48 -3.88 -0.13
C TYR A 57 7.66 -2.94 -0.26
N LEU A 58 8.00 -2.17 0.78
CA LEU A 58 9.05 -1.13 0.69
C LEU A 58 10.41 -1.58 1.27
N SER A 59 10.42 -2.64 2.09
CA SER A 59 11.63 -3.20 2.68
C SER A 59 12.53 -3.87 1.63
N THR A 60 13.84 -3.87 1.85
CA THR A 60 14.82 -4.65 1.07
C THR A 60 14.56 -6.15 1.12
N GLU A 61 13.91 -6.63 2.18
CA GLU A 61 13.55 -8.05 2.37
C GLU A 61 12.13 -8.37 1.85
N SER A 62 11.47 -7.43 1.18
CA SER A 62 10.05 -7.52 0.81
C SER A 62 9.73 -8.75 -0.05
N GLU A 63 10.63 -9.13 -0.96
CA GLU A 63 10.52 -10.32 -1.81
C GLU A 63 10.48 -11.63 -1.01
N TYR A 64 11.25 -11.71 0.07
CA TYR A 64 11.33 -12.90 0.93
C TYR A 64 10.29 -12.87 2.06
N THR A 65 9.72 -11.70 2.35
CA THR A 65 8.76 -11.52 3.44
C THR A 65 7.37 -12.01 3.03
N ARG A 66 6.97 -13.18 3.56
CA ARG A 66 5.62 -13.73 3.37
C ARG A 66 4.59 -12.98 4.23
N HIS A 67 3.37 -12.80 3.71
CA HIS A 67 2.25 -12.26 4.49
C HIS A 67 2.03 -12.99 5.82
N GLN A 68 2.27 -14.31 5.85
CA GLN A 68 2.19 -15.12 7.07
C GLN A 68 3.20 -14.76 8.15
N ALA A 69 4.41 -14.36 7.78
CA ALA A 69 5.39 -13.92 8.76
C ALA A 69 4.88 -12.65 9.47
N ILE A 70 4.34 -11.70 8.69
CA ILE A 70 3.88 -10.40 9.21
C ILE A 70 2.67 -10.55 10.12
N TYR A 71 1.63 -11.31 9.72
CA TYR A 71 0.45 -11.43 10.60
C TYR A 71 0.77 -12.20 11.89
N LYS A 72 1.75 -13.12 11.87
CA LYS A 72 2.23 -13.81 13.08
C LYS A 72 3.02 -12.86 13.97
N GLU A 73 3.92 -12.07 13.39
CA GLU A 73 4.71 -11.03 14.07
C GLU A 73 3.79 -10.04 14.81
N LEU A 74 2.72 -9.60 14.13
CA LEU A 74 1.74 -8.67 14.69
C LEU A 74 0.66 -9.34 15.56
N GLN A 75 0.76 -10.65 15.81
CA GLN A 75 -0.19 -11.43 16.63
C GLN A 75 -1.66 -11.26 16.17
N MET A 76 -1.89 -11.23 14.86
CA MET A 76 -3.21 -11.00 14.27
C MET A 76 -3.68 -12.18 13.42
N SER A 77 -5.01 -12.31 13.30
CA SER A 77 -5.61 -13.28 12.39
C SER A 77 -5.34 -12.91 10.93
N PRO A 78 -5.34 -13.88 9.99
CA PRO A 78 -5.22 -13.59 8.56
C PRO A 78 -6.30 -12.64 8.03
N GLY A 79 -7.53 -12.72 8.56
CA GLY A 79 -8.63 -11.83 8.16
C GLY A 79 -8.42 -10.39 8.62
N THR A 80 -8.01 -10.20 9.88
CA THR A 80 -7.66 -8.87 10.42
C THR A 80 -6.48 -8.25 9.67
N TYR A 81 -5.46 -9.06 9.37
CA TYR A 81 -4.32 -8.66 8.54
C TYR A 81 -4.77 -8.18 7.16
N LYS A 82 -5.57 -9.00 6.46
CA LYS A 82 -6.08 -8.66 5.12
C LYS A 82 -6.83 -7.33 5.15
N LYS A 83 -7.63 -7.08 6.19
CA LYS A 83 -8.38 -5.82 6.34
C LYS A 83 -7.46 -4.60 6.46
N HIS A 84 -6.46 -4.63 7.36
CA HIS A 84 -5.51 -3.53 7.50
C HIS A 84 -4.69 -3.31 6.22
N ARG A 85 -4.22 -4.39 5.60
CA ARG A 85 -3.47 -4.34 4.35
C ARG A 85 -4.28 -3.67 3.24
N LEU A 86 -5.51 -4.12 3.00
CA LEU A 86 -6.36 -3.57 1.95
C LEU A 86 -6.71 -2.12 2.22
N ARG A 87 -7.05 -1.77 3.46
CA ARG A 87 -7.33 -0.38 3.85
C ARG A 87 -6.13 0.53 3.60
N ALA A 88 -4.94 0.10 3.96
CA ALA A 88 -3.71 0.86 3.74
C ALA A 88 -3.42 1.05 2.25
N LEU A 89 -3.53 -0.02 1.44
CA LEU A 89 -3.36 0.05 -0.02
C LEU A 89 -4.38 0.99 -0.66
N THR A 90 -5.66 0.90 -0.26
CA THR A 90 -6.72 1.80 -0.75
C THR A 90 -6.43 3.25 -0.42
N LEU A 91 -6.01 3.55 0.81
CA LEU A 91 -5.69 4.91 1.20
C LEU A 91 -4.48 5.46 0.44
N LEU A 92 -3.43 4.66 0.27
CA LEU A 92 -2.28 5.05 -0.56
C LEU A 92 -2.70 5.32 -2.00
N ALA A 93 -3.50 4.44 -2.60
CA ALA A 93 -3.97 4.62 -3.97
C ALA A 93 -4.76 5.92 -4.15
N ALA A 94 -5.65 6.24 -3.20
CA ALA A 94 -6.44 7.47 -3.22
C ALA A 94 -5.55 8.72 -3.06
N GLU A 95 -4.62 8.69 -2.09
CA GLU A 95 -3.68 9.79 -1.83
C GLU A 95 -2.71 10.04 -3.00
N MET A 96 -2.41 9.00 -3.77
CA MET A 96 -1.51 9.06 -4.91
C MET A 96 -2.23 9.24 -6.25
N GLY A 97 -3.57 9.30 -6.25
CA GLY A 97 -4.35 9.40 -7.49
C GLY A 97 -4.24 8.18 -8.41
N MET A 98 -3.96 7.01 -7.86
CA MET A 98 -3.71 5.76 -8.60
C MET A 98 -4.97 4.90 -8.80
N THR A 99 -6.11 5.32 -8.28
CA THR A 99 -7.40 4.67 -8.57
C THR A 99 -7.95 5.20 -9.88
N ALA A 100 -8.58 4.35 -10.68
CA ALA A 100 -9.47 4.79 -11.73
C ALA A 100 -10.63 5.58 -11.09
N VAL A 101 -10.46 6.89 -10.98
CA VAL A 101 -11.62 7.78 -10.97
C VAL A 101 -12.21 7.58 -12.36
N GLU A 102 -13.35 6.89 -12.45
CA GLU A 102 -14.29 7.23 -13.50
C GLU A 102 -14.47 8.74 -13.35
N LYS A 103 -13.73 9.50 -14.17
CA LYS A 103 -14.01 10.90 -14.38
C LYS A 103 -15.42 10.86 -14.94
N GLU A 104 -16.41 11.03 -14.08
CA GLU A 104 -17.72 11.48 -14.51
C GLU A 104 -17.41 12.71 -15.38
N SER A 105 -17.59 12.48 -16.67
CA SER A 105 -17.36 13.48 -17.68
C SER A 105 -18.44 14.51 -17.42
N GLU A 106 -18.06 15.65 -16.85
CA GLU A 106 -18.91 16.84 -16.90
C GLU A 106 -19.19 17.09 -18.39
N SER A 107 -20.43 16.84 -18.79
CA SER A 107 -21.01 17.17 -20.09
C SER A 107 -22.36 17.82 -19.84
#